data_AF-A0A0F9H9Q7-F1
#
_entry.id   AF-A0A0F9H9Q7-F1
#
_cell.length_a   1.000
_cell.length_b   1.000
_cell.length_c   1.000
_cell.angle_alpha   90.00
_cell.angle_beta   90.00
_cell.angle_gamma   90.00
#
_symmetry.space_group_name_H-M   'P 1'
#
loop_
_entity.id
_entity.type
_entity.pdbx_description
1 polymer ?
#
loop_
_entity_poly.entity_id
_entity_poly.type
_entity_poly.pdbx_seq_one_letter_code
_entity_poly.pdbx_strand_id
1 'polypeptide(L)'
;TGGVLWGGYLQRAKAAPLVLRPPGALTEREFLAKCIKCGLCVIDCPYDALMLAAPGDGLQVGTPYFLPRQRPCYMCRDIHCANACPTGALDLSLLVPEGRKEAEINLSRMGLARIDRETCIAYWGLRCDVCYRACPLIDKALILQHSRNDRTGRHAFLAPVVDSEHCTGCGICEHVCITRKASINILPLGVAQGRSDAKYIRGWRSEDEQLLESAPGDTITETPRSSSSPTDYLNDEL
;
A
#
# COMPACT_ATOMS: atom_id res chain seq x y z
N THR A 1 36.97 -15.19 4.07
CA THR A 1 36.33 -14.42 2.96
C THR A 1 34.92 -14.90 2.65
N GLY A 2 34.67 -16.21 2.56
CA GLY A 2 33.32 -16.76 2.31
C GLY A 2 32.23 -16.36 3.32
N GLY A 3 32.55 -16.29 4.62
CA GLY A 3 31.57 -15.89 5.66
C GLY A 3 31.13 -14.43 5.59
N VAL A 4 32.01 -13.52 5.17
CA VAL A 4 31.68 -12.10 4.98
C VAL A 4 30.83 -11.91 3.73
N LEU A 5 31.13 -12.65 2.66
CA LEU A 5 30.33 -12.65 1.42
C LEU A 5 28.93 -13.22 1.65
N TRP A 6 28.82 -14.36 2.35
CA TRP A 6 27.53 -14.95 2.73
C TRP A 6 26.76 -14.09 3.73
N GLY A 7 27.44 -13.49 4.71
CA GLY A 7 26.82 -12.56 5.66
C GLY A 7 26.26 -11.31 4.99
N GLY A 8 27.01 -10.69 4.07
CA GLY A 8 26.56 -9.55 3.29
C GLY A 8 25.38 -9.88 2.38
N TYR A 9 25.36 -11.08 1.79
CA TYR A 9 24.26 -11.57 0.97
C TYR A 9 22.96 -11.75 1.78
N LEU A 10 23.04 -12.40 2.95
CA LEU A 10 21.91 -12.63 3.84
C LEU A 10 21.31 -11.32 4.39
N GLN A 11 22.14 -10.32 4.68
CA GLN A 11 21.68 -9.00 5.13
C GLN A 11 20.93 -8.24 4.02
N ARG A 12 21.41 -8.32 2.78
CA ARG A 12 20.78 -7.64 1.63
C ARG A 12 19.42 -8.24 1.28
N ALA A 13 19.30 -9.56 1.32
CA ALA A 13 18.03 -10.27 1.08
C ALA A 13 16.94 -9.99 2.14
N LYS A 14 17.34 -9.62 3.37
CA LYS A 14 16.40 -9.18 4.42
C LYS A 14 15.85 -7.77 4.20
N ALA A 15 16.53 -6.94 3.42
CA ALA A 15 16.31 -5.51 3.34
C ALA A 15 15.67 -5.08 2.01
N ALA A 16 14.67 -5.82 1.51
CA ALA A 16 13.92 -5.43 0.33
C ALA A 16 12.56 -4.79 0.70
N PRO A 17 12.53 -3.54 1.19
CA PRO A 17 11.31 -2.91 1.70
C PRO A 17 10.28 -2.60 0.62
N LEU A 18 10.63 -2.73 -0.66
CA LEU A 18 9.78 -2.39 -1.80
C LEU A 18 9.21 -3.61 -2.53
N VAL A 19 9.37 -4.83 -1.98
CA VAL A 19 8.84 -6.04 -2.61
C VAL A 19 7.32 -6.11 -2.49
N LEU A 20 6.65 -6.42 -3.61
CA LEU A 20 5.22 -6.67 -3.65
C LEU A 20 4.95 -8.17 -3.69
N ARG A 21 4.08 -8.64 -2.80
CA ARG A 21 3.73 -10.05 -2.65
C ARG A 21 2.35 -10.34 -3.27
N PRO A 22 2.10 -11.59 -3.72
CA PRO A 22 0.81 -12.00 -4.29
C PRO A 22 -0.37 -11.76 -3.33
N PRO A 23 -1.63 -11.82 -3.82
CA PRO A 23 -2.80 -11.64 -2.97
C PRO A 23 -2.87 -12.71 -1.87
N GLY A 24 -3.30 -12.29 -0.67
CA GLY A 24 -3.38 -13.16 0.51
C GLY A 24 -2.05 -13.37 1.21
N ALA A 25 -0.96 -12.71 0.81
CA ALA A 25 0.30 -12.81 1.53
C ALA A 25 0.16 -12.34 2.98
N LEU A 26 0.69 -13.14 3.92
CA LEU A 26 0.87 -12.73 5.31
C LEU A 26 1.85 -11.54 5.41
N THR A 27 2.04 -11.03 6.63
CA THR A 27 3.09 -10.05 6.88
C THR A 27 4.44 -10.55 6.37
N GLU A 28 5.30 -9.68 5.85
CA GLU A 28 6.56 -10.10 5.19
C GLU A 28 7.37 -11.06 6.06
N ARG A 29 7.44 -10.83 7.37
CA ARG A 29 8.13 -11.71 8.32
C ARG A 29 7.52 -13.11 8.38
N GLU A 30 6.20 -13.21 8.47
CA GLU A 30 5.48 -14.50 8.56
C GLU A 30 5.46 -15.21 7.21
N PHE A 31 5.31 -14.46 6.12
CA PHE A 31 5.39 -14.96 4.77
C PHE A 31 6.75 -15.66 4.53
N LEU A 32 7.85 -15.00 4.86
CA LEU A 32 9.19 -15.56 4.72
C LEU A 32 9.44 -16.78 5.61
N ALA A 33 8.78 -16.86 6.77
CA ALA A 33 8.87 -18.00 7.67
C ALA A 33 8.07 -19.23 7.18
N LYS A 34 6.91 -19.03 6.55
CA LYS A 34 6.04 -20.11 6.05
C LYS A 34 6.31 -20.50 4.59
N CYS A 35 6.91 -19.62 3.79
CA CYS A 35 7.14 -19.89 2.38
C CYS A 35 8.26 -20.93 2.18
N ILE A 36 7.88 -22.12 1.71
CA ILE A 36 8.83 -23.20 1.38
C ILE A 36 9.45 -23.08 -0.02
N LYS A 37 9.19 -21.97 -0.74
CA LYS A 37 9.78 -21.67 -2.06
C LYS A 37 9.49 -22.72 -3.13
N CYS A 38 8.31 -23.34 -3.06
CA CYS A 38 7.88 -24.40 -3.97
C CYS A 38 7.55 -23.92 -5.39
N GLY A 39 7.27 -22.63 -5.58
CA GLY A 39 6.95 -22.05 -6.90
C GLY A 39 5.56 -22.35 -7.45
N LEU A 40 4.72 -23.12 -6.74
CA LEU A 40 3.37 -23.48 -7.20
C LEU A 40 2.50 -22.27 -7.52
N CYS A 41 2.55 -21.22 -6.68
CA CYS A 41 1.81 -19.99 -6.93
C CYS A 41 2.19 -19.29 -8.25
N VAL A 42 3.44 -19.44 -8.71
CA VAL A 42 3.91 -18.87 -9.98
C VAL A 42 3.38 -19.68 -11.15
N ILE A 43 3.44 -21.01 -11.05
CA ILE A 43 2.95 -21.93 -12.09
C ILE A 43 1.43 -21.81 -12.27
N ASP A 44 0.69 -21.65 -11.18
CA ASP A 44 -0.78 -21.59 -11.20
C ASP A 44 -1.30 -20.20 -11.58
N CYS A 45 -0.44 -19.19 -11.78
CA CYS A 45 -0.87 -17.86 -12.17
C CYS A 45 -1.23 -17.83 -13.67
N PRO A 46 -2.52 -17.66 -14.06
CA PRO A 46 -2.93 -17.75 -15.47
C PRO A 46 -2.41 -16.60 -16.35
N TYR A 47 -1.92 -15.53 -15.73
CA TYR A 47 -1.38 -14.35 -16.42
C TYR A 47 0.15 -14.24 -16.31
N ASP A 48 0.81 -15.24 -15.72
CA ASP A 48 2.25 -15.25 -15.46
C ASP A 48 2.74 -13.97 -14.75
N ALA A 49 1.90 -13.36 -13.90
CA ALA A 49 2.23 -12.09 -13.25
C ALA A 49 3.33 -12.25 -12.19
N LEU A 50 3.44 -13.45 -11.62
CA LEU A 50 4.38 -13.75 -10.54
C LEU A 50 5.72 -14.26 -11.08
N MET A 51 6.79 -13.95 -10.37
CA MET A 51 8.16 -14.39 -10.66
C MET A 51 8.83 -14.85 -9.38
N LEU A 52 9.76 -15.80 -9.50
CA LEU A 52 10.59 -16.22 -8.36
C LEU A 52 11.84 -15.35 -8.29
N ALA A 53 12.15 -14.87 -7.09
CA ALA A 53 13.38 -14.14 -6.82
C ALA A 53 14.62 -14.97 -7.15
N ALA A 54 15.45 -14.47 -8.05
CA ALA A 54 16.73 -15.05 -8.42
C ALA A 54 17.87 -14.51 -7.55
N PRO A 55 19.00 -15.22 -7.45
CA PRO A 55 20.21 -14.68 -6.84
C PRO A 55 20.64 -13.38 -7.54
N GLY A 56 20.73 -12.28 -6.78
CA GLY A 56 21.08 -10.95 -7.31
C GLY A 56 19.93 -9.94 -7.30
N ASP A 57 18.68 -10.38 -7.18
CA ASP A 57 17.50 -9.50 -7.16
C ASP A 57 17.40 -8.64 -5.88
N GLY A 58 18.28 -8.87 -4.90
CA GLY A 58 18.18 -8.23 -3.57
C GLY A 58 17.01 -8.76 -2.74
N LEU A 59 16.29 -9.76 -3.22
CA LEU A 59 15.18 -10.44 -2.57
C LEU A 59 15.62 -11.77 -1.97
N GLN A 60 14.83 -12.30 -1.03
CA GLN A 60 15.03 -13.68 -0.58
C GLN A 60 14.78 -14.66 -1.73
N VAL A 61 15.84 -15.34 -2.17
CA VAL A 61 15.81 -16.28 -3.30
C VAL A 61 14.71 -17.32 -3.15
N GLY A 62 13.99 -17.56 -4.26
CA GLY A 62 12.91 -18.53 -4.37
C GLY A 62 11.58 -18.04 -3.81
N THR A 63 11.47 -16.79 -3.37
CA THR A 63 10.19 -16.20 -2.94
C THR A 63 9.48 -15.54 -4.11
N PRO A 64 8.13 -15.66 -4.20
CA PRO A 64 7.36 -15.07 -5.28
C PRO A 64 7.17 -13.56 -5.09
N TYR A 65 7.27 -12.80 -6.17
CA TYR A 65 6.99 -11.37 -6.24
C TYR A 65 6.43 -11.01 -7.61
N PHE A 66 5.94 -9.78 -7.78
CA PHE A 66 5.58 -9.27 -9.10
C PHE A 66 6.04 -7.82 -9.26
N LEU A 67 6.19 -7.40 -10.51
CA LEU A 67 6.59 -6.05 -10.89
C LEU A 67 5.43 -5.40 -11.65
N PRO A 68 4.62 -4.55 -10.99
CA PRO A 68 3.45 -3.91 -11.58
C PRO A 68 3.68 -3.32 -12.97
N ARG A 69 4.78 -2.59 -13.16
CA ARG A 69 5.12 -1.98 -14.44
C ARG A 69 5.27 -2.99 -15.58
N GLN A 70 5.80 -4.18 -15.31
CA GLN A 70 6.01 -5.21 -16.32
C GLN A 70 4.75 -6.07 -16.51
N ARG A 71 4.28 -6.70 -15.44
CA ARG A 71 3.10 -7.57 -15.43
C ARG A 71 2.37 -7.40 -14.08
N PRO A 72 1.22 -6.70 -14.06
CA PRO A 72 0.45 -6.49 -12.84
C PRO A 72 -0.37 -7.74 -12.47
N CYS A 73 -0.92 -7.74 -11.27
CA CYS A 73 -1.93 -8.71 -10.86
C CYS A 73 -3.28 -8.35 -11.49
N TYR A 74 -3.86 -9.26 -12.29
CA TYR A 74 -5.16 -9.06 -12.95
C TYR A 74 -6.37 -9.40 -12.07
N MET A 75 -6.18 -9.58 -10.76
CA MET A 75 -7.27 -9.81 -9.78
C MET A 75 -8.22 -10.96 -10.15
N CYS A 76 -7.67 -12.17 -10.35
CA CYS A 76 -8.46 -13.37 -10.62
C CYS A 76 -9.48 -13.62 -9.49
N ARG A 77 -10.73 -13.96 -9.84
CA ARG A 77 -11.79 -14.26 -8.85
C ARG A 77 -11.44 -15.46 -7.97
N ASP A 78 -10.90 -16.51 -8.58
CA ASP A 78 -10.58 -17.77 -7.89
C ASP A 78 -9.22 -17.76 -7.18
N ILE A 79 -8.47 -16.64 -7.25
CA ILE A 79 -7.20 -16.44 -6.53
C ILE A 79 -6.26 -17.68 -6.60
N HIS A 80 -6.09 -18.22 -7.82
CA HIS A 80 -5.29 -19.42 -8.13
C HIS A 80 -3.97 -19.50 -7.33
N CYS A 81 -3.19 -18.42 -7.33
CA CYS A 81 -1.92 -18.37 -6.62
C CYS A 81 -2.00 -18.67 -5.11
N ALA A 82 -3.06 -18.23 -4.42
CA ALA A 82 -3.24 -18.48 -3.00
C ALA A 82 -3.83 -19.87 -2.74
N ASN A 83 -4.76 -20.32 -3.59
CA ASN A 83 -5.29 -21.69 -3.57
C ASN A 83 -4.19 -22.76 -3.74
N ALA A 84 -3.20 -22.48 -4.59
CA ALA A 84 -2.07 -23.37 -4.82
C ALA A 84 -1.04 -23.41 -3.67
N CYS A 85 -1.19 -22.60 -2.61
CA CYS A 85 -0.21 -22.50 -1.53
C CYS A 85 -0.40 -23.60 -0.47
N PRO A 86 0.51 -24.59 -0.34
CA PRO A 86 0.32 -25.70 0.61
C PRO A 86 0.62 -25.31 2.06
N THR A 87 1.38 -24.24 2.30
CA THR A 87 1.85 -23.87 3.65
C THR A 87 1.05 -22.74 4.30
N GLY A 88 0.08 -22.16 3.59
CA GLY A 88 -0.65 -20.98 4.06
C GLY A 88 0.25 -19.75 4.21
N ALA A 89 1.33 -19.65 3.42
CA ALA A 89 2.08 -18.40 3.28
C ALA A 89 1.26 -17.33 2.54
N LEU A 90 0.45 -17.79 1.57
CA LEU A 90 -0.66 -17.05 1.00
C LEU A 90 -1.93 -17.61 1.64
N ASP A 91 -2.55 -16.84 2.51
CA ASP A 91 -3.69 -17.24 3.32
C ASP A 91 -4.98 -16.64 2.76
N LEU A 92 -5.86 -17.52 2.28
CA LEU A 92 -7.17 -17.13 1.75
C LEU A 92 -8.12 -16.65 2.85
N SER A 93 -7.93 -17.06 4.11
CA SER A 93 -8.80 -16.63 5.20
C SER A 93 -8.76 -15.13 5.43
N LEU A 94 -7.62 -14.48 5.10
CA LEU A 94 -7.49 -13.01 5.12
C LEU A 94 -8.35 -12.30 4.07
N LEU A 95 -8.82 -13.04 3.06
CA LEU A 95 -9.61 -12.52 1.95
C LEU A 95 -11.08 -12.92 2.05
N VAL A 96 -11.51 -13.57 3.14
CA VAL A 96 -12.91 -13.91 3.35
C VAL A 96 -13.56 -12.82 4.20
N PRO A 97 -14.56 -12.09 3.69
CA PRO A 97 -15.29 -11.11 4.50
C PRO A 97 -16.12 -11.79 5.59
N GLU A 98 -16.35 -11.07 6.69
CA GLU A 98 -17.16 -11.55 7.80
C GLU A 98 -18.56 -12.00 7.32
N GLY A 99 -18.97 -13.20 7.73
CA GLY A 99 -20.27 -13.78 7.39
C GLY A 99 -20.38 -14.40 5.99
N ARG A 100 -19.30 -14.46 5.20
CA ARG A 100 -19.26 -15.20 3.93
C ARG A 100 -18.35 -16.42 4.00
N LYS A 101 -18.50 -17.32 3.02
CA LYS A 101 -17.68 -18.53 2.86
C LYS A 101 -16.65 -18.45 1.74
N GLU A 102 -16.84 -17.53 0.80
CA GLU A 102 -16.01 -17.41 -0.39
C GLU A 102 -15.03 -16.24 -0.24
N ALA A 103 -13.80 -16.43 -0.74
CA ALA A 103 -12.78 -15.39 -0.73
C ALA A 103 -13.08 -14.31 -1.78
N GLU A 104 -12.90 -13.05 -1.41
CA GLU A 104 -13.09 -11.90 -2.28
C GLU A 104 -11.74 -11.22 -2.58
N ILE A 105 -11.30 -11.29 -3.83
CA ILE A 105 -10.01 -10.72 -4.27
C ILE A 105 -9.88 -9.21 -4.00
N ASN A 106 -11.00 -8.48 -3.88
CA ASN A 106 -11.05 -7.04 -3.57
C ASN A 106 -10.55 -6.72 -2.15
N LEU A 107 -10.51 -7.70 -1.26
CA LEU A 107 -9.96 -7.57 0.09
C LEU A 107 -8.44 -7.75 0.12
N SER A 108 -7.82 -8.09 -1.02
CA SER A 108 -6.37 -8.22 -1.10
C SER A 108 -5.66 -6.90 -0.79
N ARG A 109 -4.50 -7.01 -0.15
CA ARG A 109 -3.68 -5.87 0.29
C ARG A 109 -2.22 -6.12 -0.08
N MET A 110 -1.96 -6.24 -1.38
CA MET A 110 -0.63 -6.48 -1.95
C MET A 110 0.28 -5.24 -1.84
N GLY A 111 -0.32 -4.05 -1.85
CA GLY A 111 0.35 -2.77 -1.78
C GLY A 111 -0.65 -1.62 -1.86
N LEU A 112 -0.14 -0.39 -1.99
CA LEU A 112 -0.94 0.83 -2.12
C LEU A 112 -0.38 1.69 -3.26
N ALA A 113 -1.28 2.17 -4.11
CA ALA A 113 -0.91 3.07 -5.19
C ALA A 113 -0.63 4.48 -4.66
N ARG A 114 0.49 5.08 -5.08
CA ARG A 114 0.86 6.46 -4.79
C ARG A 114 1.12 7.22 -6.08
N ILE A 115 0.56 8.42 -6.17
CA ILE A 115 0.64 9.28 -7.36
C ILE A 115 1.62 10.40 -7.10
N ASP A 116 2.58 10.54 -8.00
CA ASP A 116 3.45 11.69 -8.12
C ASP A 116 2.73 12.80 -8.92
N ARG A 117 2.35 13.86 -8.21
CA ARG A 117 1.61 14.99 -8.78
C ARG A 117 2.45 15.83 -9.73
N GLU A 118 3.77 15.82 -9.56
CA GLU A 118 4.68 16.64 -10.38
C GLU A 118 4.88 16.05 -11.78
N THR A 119 4.73 14.74 -11.94
CA THR A 119 4.91 14.07 -13.23
C THR A 119 3.61 13.62 -13.89
N CYS A 120 2.53 13.52 -13.12
CA CYS A 120 1.25 13.08 -13.63
C CYS A 120 0.61 14.15 -14.52
N ILE A 121 0.46 13.84 -15.81
CA ILE A 121 -0.11 14.77 -16.80
C ILE A 121 -1.56 15.18 -16.49
N ALA A 122 -2.31 14.38 -15.73
CA ALA A 122 -3.65 14.73 -15.29
C ALA A 122 -3.64 15.93 -14.32
N TYR A 123 -2.62 16.01 -13.45
CA TYR A 123 -2.40 17.15 -12.57
C TYR A 123 -1.88 18.39 -13.33
N TRP A 124 -1.26 18.20 -14.50
CA TRP A 124 -0.89 19.30 -15.40
C TRP A 124 -2.10 19.87 -16.19
N GLY A 125 -3.27 19.23 -16.10
CA GLY A 125 -4.49 19.66 -16.78
C GLY A 125 -4.69 19.07 -18.16
N LEU A 126 -3.89 18.06 -18.53
CA LEU A 126 -4.15 17.23 -19.70
C LEU A 126 -5.22 16.20 -19.36
N ARG A 127 -6.11 15.91 -20.30
CA ARG A 127 -7.18 14.92 -20.11
C ARG A 127 -6.60 13.50 -20.17
N CYS A 128 -6.24 12.96 -19.01
CA CYS A 128 -5.77 11.59 -18.85
C CYS A 128 -6.53 10.91 -17.72
N ASP A 129 -7.23 9.84 -18.05
CA ASP A 129 -8.03 9.01 -17.13
C ASP A 129 -7.73 7.51 -17.32
N VAL A 130 -6.57 7.17 -17.91
CA VAL A 130 -6.19 5.80 -18.27
C VAL A 130 -6.09 4.90 -17.04
N CYS A 131 -5.43 5.37 -15.97
CA CYS A 131 -5.33 4.60 -14.72
C CYS A 131 -6.69 4.39 -14.03
N TYR A 132 -7.59 5.37 -14.15
CA TYR A 132 -8.94 5.32 -13.60
C TYR A 132 -9.79 4.29 -14.33
N ARG A 133 -9.83 4.34 -15.67
CA ARG A 133 -10.59 3.39 -16.49
C ARG A 133 -10.06 1.96 -16.41
N ALA A 134 -8.76 1.78 -16.21
CA ALA A 134 -8.14 0.46 -16.09
C ALA A 134 -8.30 -0.15 -14.70
N CYS A 135 -8.70 0.62 -13.68
CA CYS A 135 -8.84 0.12 -12.32
C CYS A 135 -10.02 -0.87 -12.24
N PRO A 136 -9.82 -2.11 -11.74
CA PRO A 136 -10.93 -3.05 -11.51
C PRO A 136 -11.93 -2.57 -10.44
N LEU A 137 -11.48 -1.68 -9.55
CA LEU A 137 -12.26 -1.06 -8.49
C LEU A 137 -12.47 0.44 -8.78
N ILE A 138 -13.00 0.73 -9.96
CA ILE A 138 -13.36 2.09 -10.38
C ILE A 138 -14.34 2.72 -9.38
N ASP A 139 -14.20 4.03 -9.14
CA ASP A 139 -14.99 4.82 -8.18
C ASP A 139 -14.91 4.37 -6.70
N LYS A 140 -14.12 3.33 -6.41
CA LYS A 140 -13.84 2.87 -5.05
C LYS A 140 -12.38 3.09 -4.69
N ALA A 141 -11.47 2.38 -5.36
CA ALA A 141 -10.03 2.46 -5.10
C ALA A 141 -9.36 3.65 -5.79
N LEU A 142 -9.90 4.07 -6.93
CA LEU A 142 -9.39 5.21 -7.69
C LEU A 142 -10.56 6.09 -8.12
N ILE A 143 -10.52 7.34 -7.68
CA ILE A 143 -11.61 8.32 -7.81
C ILE A 143 -11.08 9.51 -8.60
N LEU A 144 -11.91 10.13 -9.43
CA LEU A 144 -11.53 11.39 -10.10
C LEU A 144 -12.00 12.58 -9.26
N GLN A 145 -11.04 13.40 -8.83
CA GLN A 145 -11.32 14.68 -8.22
C GLN A 145 -11.39 15.75 -9.32
N HIS A 146 -12.55 16.41 -9.39
CA HIS A 146 -12.78 17.53 -10.29
C HIS A 146 -12.36 18.83 -9.59
N SER A 147 -11.38 19.53 -10.17
CA SER A 147 -11.01 20.88 -9.73
C SER A 147 -11.00 21.83 -10.93
N ARG A 148 -11.33 23.10 -10.70
CA ARG A 148 -11.31 24.10 -11.77
C ARG A 148 -9.86 24.51 -12.05
N ASN A 149 -9.50 24.66 -13.34
CA ASN A 149 -8.21 25.22 -13.68
C ASN A 149 -8.24 26.74 -13.59
N ASP A 150 -7.65 27.28 -12.52
CA ASP A 150 -7.60 28.72 -12.26
C ASP A 150 -6.90 29.50 -13.38
N ARG A 151 -5.90 28.91 -14.06
CA ARG A 151 -5.15 29.56 -15.15
C ARG A 151 -5.99 29.74 -16.42
N THR A 152 -6.85 28.79 -16.75
CA THR A 152 -7.60 28.81 -18.03
C THR A 152 -9.09 29.06 -17.88
N GLY A 153 -9.65 28.91 -16.67
CA GLY A 153 -11.05 29.15 -16.34
C GLY A 153 -12.08 28.22 -17.02
N ARG A 154 -11.65 27.44 -18.02
CA ARG A 154 -12.48 26.62 -18.92
C ARG A 154 -12.28 25.11 -18.80
N HIS A 155 -11.09 24.66 -18.41
CA HIS A 155 -10.81 23.22 -18.25
C HIS A 155 -10.91 22.80 -16.79
N ALA A 156 -11.51 21.63 -16.53
CA ALA A 156 -11.45 20.99 -15.22
C ALA A 156 -10.24 20.04 -15.18
N PHE A 157 -9.49 20.09 -14.10
CA PHE A 157 -8.56 19.02 -13.74
C PHE A 157 -9.37 17.77 -13.38
N LEU A 158 -9.00 16.64 -13.99
CA LEU A 158 -9.52 15.31 -13.65
C LEU A 158 -8.39 14.57 -12.94
N ALA A 159 -8.11 14.97 -11.70
CA ALA A 159 -6.99 14.44 -10.95
C ALA A 159 -7.37 13.09 -10.31
N PRO A 160 -6.67 11.99 -10.62
CA PRO A 160 -6.91 10.73 -9.94
C PRO A 160 -6.49 10.82 -8.47
N VAL A 161 -7.34 10.34 -7.57
CA VAL A 161 -7.10 10.21 -6.14
C VAL A 161 -7.25 8.74 -5.76
N VAL A 162 -6.27 8.20 -5.05
CA VAL A 162 -6.29 6.81 -4.59
C VAL A 162 -6.93 6.75 -3.21
N ASP A 163 -7.94 5.91 -3.07
CA ASP A 163 -8.51 5.56 -1.78
C ASP A 163 -7.71 4.40 -1.16
N SER A 164 -7.12 4.62 0.02
CA SER A 164 -6.27 3.62 0.66
C SER A 164 -7.01 2.43 1.24
N GLU A 165 -8.31 2.57 1.53
CA GLU A 165 -9.10 1.50 2.13
C GLU A 165 -9.51 0.48 1.08
N HIS A 166 -9.75 0.92 -0.16
CA HIS A 166 -10.18 0.07 -1.26
C HIS A 166 -9.06 -0.36 -2.21
N CYS A 167 -7.91 0.33 -2.20
CA CYS A 167 -6.79 -0.03 -3.06
C CYS A 167 -6.19 -1.38 -2.66
N THR A 168 -6.16 -2.32 -3.61
CA THR A 168 -5.59 -3.66 -3.39
C THR A 168 -4.10 -3.75 -3.66
N GLY A 169 -3.54 -2.77 -4.37
CA GLY A 169 -2.16 -2.79 -4.84
C GLY A 169 -1.90 -3.74 -6.01
N CYS A 170 -2.93 -4.04 -6.83
CA CYS A 170 -2.80 -4.95 -7.98
C CYS A 170 -1.81 -4.49 -9.07
N GLY A 171 -1.57 -3.17 -9.17
CA GLY A 171 -0.55 -2.62 -10.06
C GLY A 171 -0.97 -2.36 -11.50
N ILE A 172 -2.22 -2.64 -11.87
CA ILE A 172 -2.73 -2.35 -13.22
C ILE A 172 -2.54 -0.87 -13.57
N CYS A 173 -2.78 0.03 -12.62
CA CYS A 173 -2.63 1.47 -12.83
C CYS A 173 -1.18 1.90 -13.15
N GLU A 174 -0.18 1.25 -12.56
CA GLU A 174 1.25 1.50 -12.84
C GLU A 174 1.64 0.95 -14.22
N HIS A 175 1.10 -0.22 -14.58
CA HIS A 175 1.32 -0.84 -15.89
C HIS A 175 0.82 0.04 -17.03
N VAL A 176 -0.43 0.52 -16.95
CA VAL A 176 -1.07 1.29 -18.03
C VAL A 176 -0.64 2.75 -18.09
N CYS A 177 0.17 3.22 -17.14
CA CYS A 177 0.57 4.63 -17.07
C CYS A 177 1.39 5.01 -18.32
N ILE A 178 0.92 6.03 -19.06
CA ILE A 178 1.52 6.41 -20.35
C ILE A 178 2.82 7.22 -20.23
N THR A 179 3.19 7.64 -19.02
CA THR A 179 4.45 8.35 -18.80
C THR A 179 5.63 7.37 -18.90
N ARG A 180 6.82 7.89 -19.26
CA ARG A 180 8.04 7.06 -19.42
C ARG A 180 8.37 6.29 -18.14
N LYS A 181 8.43 7.01 -17.01
CA LYS A 181 8.44 6.46 -15.66
C LYS A 181 7.05 6.69 -15.09
N ALA A 182 6.41 5.63 -14.59
CA ALA A 182 5.04 5.68 -14.12
C ALA A 182 4.87 6.76 -13.05
N SER A 183 3.90 7.65 -13.26
CA SER A 183 3.54 8.68 -12.27
C SER A 183 2.68 8.11 -11.14
N ILE A 184 2.19 6.88 -11.28
CA ILE A 184 1.50 6.13 -10.23
C ILE A 184 2.30 4.85 -9.98
N ASN A 185 2.76 4.67 -8.76
CA ASN A 185 3.61 3.53 -8.36
C ASN A 185 2.94 2.77 -7.22
N ILE A 186 3.03 1.45 -7.23
CA ILE A 186 2.59 0.61 -6.12
C ILE A 186 3.75 0.43 -5.15
N LEU A 187 3.47 0.70 -3.89
CA LEU A 187 4.42 0.53 -2.80
C LEU A 187 3.82 -0.40 -1.74
N PRO A 188 4.63 -1.18 -1.01
CA PRO A 188 4.13 -1.95 0.12
C PRO A 188 3.45 -1.05 1.15
N LEU A 189 2.38 -1.54 1.79
CA LEU A 189 1.55 -0.73 2.70
C LEU A 189 2.34 -0.03 3.80
N GLY A 190 3.29 -0.73 4.42
CA GLY A 190 4.13 -0.18 5.48
C GLY A 190 5.07 0.95 5.04
N VAL A 191 5.34 1.08 3.73
CA VAL A 191 6.15 2.17 3.16
C VAL A 191 5.24 3.29 2.62
N ALA A 192 4.11 2.91 2.03
CA ALA A 192 3.22 3.84 1.36
C ALA A 192 2.36 4.67 2.33
N GLN A 193 1.90 4.06 3.42
CA GLN A 193 0.92 4.63 4.33
C GLN A 193 1.57 5.05 5.64
N GLY A 194 1.37 6.32 6.02
CA GLY A 194 1.75 6.81 7.34
C GLY A 194 0.76 6.34 8.41
N ARG A 195 1.18 6.41 9.68
CA ARG A 195 0.30 6.19 10.83
C ARG A 195 0.21 7.49 11.63
N SER A 196 -1.00 7.91 11.97
CA SER A 196 -1.23 8.97 12.95
C SER A 196 -0.99 8.42 14.36
N ASP A 197 -0.49 9.29 15.24
CA ASP A 197 -0.38 8.98 16.67
C ASP A 197 -1.79 8.93 17.31
N ALA A 198 -1.95 8.19 18.42
CA ALA A 198 -3.21 8.08 19.16
C ALA A 198 -3.75 9.44 19.65
N LYS A 199 -2.90 10.47 19.69
CA LYS A 199 -3.28 11.86 20.02
C LYS A 199 -4.11 12.55 18.95
N TYR A 200 -4.08 12.08 17.70
CA TYR A 200 -4.76 12.72 16.57
C TYR A 200 -5.90 11.85 16.06
N ILE A 201 -7.07 12.04 16.67
CA ILE A 201 -8.29 11.28 16.37
C ILE A 201 -9.19 12.09 15.45
N ARG A 202 -9.72 11.44 14.41
CA ARG A 202 -10.72 12.04 13.54
C ARG A 202 -12.09 11.86 14.17
N GLY A 203 -12.63 12.91 14.79
CA GLY A 203 -13.91 12.86 15.51
C GLY A 203 -15.16 12.53 14.67
N TRP A 204 -15.02 12.36 13.35
CA TRP A 204 -16.10 11.90 12.46
C TRP A 204 -15.99 10.42 12.07
N ARG A 205 -15.03 9.66 12.63
CA ARG A 205 -14.90 8.20 12.46
C ARG A 205 -14.94 7.51 13.81
N SER A 206 -15.94 6.67 14.03
CA SER A 206 -16.10 5.90 15.28
C SER A 206 -14.96 4.91 15.54
N GLU A 207 -14.35 4.36 14.49
CA GLU A 207 -13.22 3.43 14.60
C GLU A 207 -11.98 4.10 15.21
N ASP A 208 -11.77 5.38 14.91
CA ASP A 208 -10.62 6.13 15.40
C ASP A 208 -10.75 6.46 16.90
N GLU A 209 -11.98 6.46 17.45
CA GLU A 209 -12.20 6.68 18.89
C GLU A 209 -11.58 5.57 19.74
N GLN A 210 -11.48 4.34 19.20
CA GLN A 210 -10.84 3.21 19.89
C GLN A 210 -9.34 3.46 20.13
N LEU A 211 -8.71 4.38 19.39
CA LEU A 211 -7.31 4.76 19.61
C LEU A 211 -7.10 5.45 20.96
N LEU A 212 -8.14 6.05 21.55
CA LEU A 212 -8.08 6.64 22.90
C LEU A 212 -7.68 5.62 23.96
N GLU A 213 -8.13 4.37 23.82
CA GLU A 213 -7.78 3.29 24.76
C GLU A 213 -6.27 3.00 24.76
N SER A 214 -5.61 3.25 23.63
CA SER A 214 -4.17 3.07 23.46
C SER A 214 -3.35 4.34 23.69
N ALA A 215 -4.00 5.47 23.97
CA ALA A 215 -3.31 6.73 24.17
C ALA A 215 -2.53 6.69 25.51
N PRO A 216 -1.23 7.04 25.52
CA PRO A 216 -0.51 7.21 26.77
C PRO A 216 -1.24 8.29 27.60
N GLY A 217 -1.49 7.98 28.89
CA GLY A 217 -2.19 8.88 29.82
C GLY A 217 -1.55 10.27 29.96
N ASP A 218 -2.27 11.19 30.61
CA ASP A 218 -1.98 12.63 30.74
C ASP A 218 -0.53 13.00 30.44
N THR A 219 -0.28 13.46 29.21
CA THR A 219 0.99 14.13 28.91
C THR A 219 0.90 15.51 29.54
N ILE A 220 1.18 15.60 30.85
CA ILE A 220 1.29 16.88 31.54
C ILE A 220 2.52 17.57 30.97
N THR A 221 2.33 18.47 30.01
CA THR A 221 3.38 19.40 29.57
C THR A 221 3.55 20.46 30.65
N GLU A 222 4.37 20.15 31.67
CA GLU A 222 4.89 21.15 32.58
C GLU A 222 5.91 22.01 31.83
N THR A 223 5.54 23.25 31.54
CA THR A 223 6.43 24.26 30.98
C THR A 223 6.71 25.31 32.05
N PRO A 224 7.74 26.16 31.90
CA PRO A 224 7.92 27.32 32.79
C PRO A 224 6.72 28.27 32.82
N ARG A 225 5.76 28.16 31.89
CA ARG A 225 4.49 28.89 31.91
C ARG A 225 3.42 28.22 32.77
N SER A 226 3.56 26.92 33.05
CA SER A 226 2.66 26.16 33.89
C SER A 226 2.84 26.46 35.39
N SER A 227 3.87 27.25 35.77
CA SER A 227 4.12 27.66 37.15
C SER A 227 3.26 28.84 37.63
N SER A 228 2.77 29.67 36.71
CA SER A 228 1.80 30.73 36.99
C SER A 228 0.37 30.18 36.90
N SER A 229 -0.54 30.67 37.75
CA SER A 229 -1.95 30.32 37.58
C SER A 229 -2.45 30.82 36.21
N PRO A 230 -3.44 30.15 35.58
CA PRO A 230 -3.97 30.60 34.29
C PRO A 230 -4.47 32.05 34.31
N THR A 231 -4.96 32.51 35.47
CA THR A 231 -5.38 33.90 35.69
C THR A 231 -4.22 34.87 35.79
N ASP A 232 -3.12 34.50 36.46
CA ASP A 232 -1.96 35.39 36.59
C ASP A 232 -1.25 35.56 35.25
N TYR A 233 -1.10 34.48 34.48
CA TYR A 233 -0.54 34.53 33.12
C TYR A 233 -1.33 35.45 32.17
N LEU A 234 -2.66 35.40 32.23
CA LEU A 234 -3.53 36.25 31.38
C LEU A 234 -3.48 37.73 31.77
N ASN A 235 -3.03 38.03 33.00
CA ASN A 235 -2.96 39.38 33.54
C ASN A 235 -1.54 39.98 33.49
N ASP A 236 -0.51 39.20 33.17
CA ASP A 236 0.90 39.64 33.13
C ASP A 236 1.29 40.44 31.86
N GLU A 237 0.38 40.60 30.87
CA GLU A 237 0.60 41.41 29.65
C GLU A 237 -0.16 42.77 29.62
N LEU A 238 -0.41 43.38 30.78
CA LEU A 238 -0.93 44.76 30.89
C LEU A 238 0.03 45.71 31.60
#